data_AF-A0A099UH21-F1
#
_entry.id   AF-A0A099UH21-F1
#
_cell.length_a   1.000
_cell.length_b   1.000
_cell.length_c   1.000
_cell.angle_alpha   90.00
_cell.angle_beta   90.00
_cell.angle_gamma   90.00
#
_symmetry.space_group_name_H-M   'P 1'
#
loop_
_entity.id
_entity.type
_entity.pdbx_description
1 polymer ?
#
loop_
_entity_poly.entity_id
_entity_poly.type
_entity_poly.pdbx_seq_one_letter_code
_entity_poly.pdbx_strand_id
1 'polypeptide(L)'
;MWLAGIDEAGRGCLCGSLFVAGVIGKAHIIKSFGAKDSKKLSPKRREILYEAMCEARERGDLAFFVVEIDAEEIDANGLSSAMRKGIESVMSAIGNYALAGQILQKSIFKMAQDSQDWQVLQDSKESVDRVEQEKAQVSESSQCNVVHNSAIGANELVVIIDGNTTFKAQIPQYLLNAGLKMQTLVKADSLFEVVSCASIVAKVHKDRQMCEVDKIYPQYKLAQNKGYGTLEHRKSIVEYGYCPYHRKSFTFSL
;
A
#
# COMPACT_ATOMS: atom_id res chain seq x y z
N MET A 1 17.50 9.19 0.18
CA MET A 1 16.70 7.98 -0.11
C MET A 1 15.28 8.20 0.41
N TRP A 2 14.30 8.00 -0.48
CA TRP A 2 12.89 7.96 -0.12
C TRP A 2 12.46 6.50 0.05
N LEU A 3 11.59 6.26 1.03
CA LEU A 3 10.99 4.96 1.29
C LEU A 3 9.49 5.07 1.10
N ALA A 4 8.88 4.01 0.58
CA ALA A 4 7.43 3.91 0.48
C ALA A 4 6.94 2.54 0.98
N GLY A 5 5.83 2.54 1.71
CA GLY A 5 5.25 1.35 2.33
C GLY A 5 3.74 1.37 2.26
N ILE A 6 3.11 0.19 2.09
CA ILE A 6 1.66 0.00 2.12
C ILE A 6 1.32 -1.13 3.10
N ASP A 7 0.27 -0.92 3.88
CA ASP A 7 -0.33 -1.93 4.74
C ASP A 7 -1.84 -1.68 4.88
N GLU A 8 -2.58 -2.66 5.41
CA GLU A 8 -4.01 -2.58 5.62
C GLU A 8 -4.45 -2.79 7.08
N ALA A 9 -5.68 -2.38 7.38
CA ALA A 9 -6.37 -2.69 8.62
C ALA A 9 -7.82 -3.09 8.34
N GLY A 10 -8.30 -4.10 9.06
CA GLY A 10 -9.69 -4.53 8.99
C GLY A 10 -10.00 -5.64 7.98
N ARG A 11 -8.99 -6.27 7.36
CA ARG A 11 -9.19 -7.38 6.41
C ARG A 11 -10.07 -8.52 6.95
N GLY A 12 -9.87 -8.93 8.20
CA GLY A 12 -10.60 -10.03 8.85
C GLY A 12 -11.77 -9.61 9.75
N CYS A 13 -12.19 -8.35 9.72
CA CYS A 13 -13.29 -7.87 10.55
C CYS A 13 -14.65 -8.35 10.01
N LEU A 14 -15.59 -8.66 10.91
CA LEU A 14 -17.00 -8.87 10.57
C LEU A 14 -17.76 -7.55 10.44
N CYS A 15 -17.24 -6.46 11.04
CA CYS A 15 -17.86 -5.14 11.04
C CYS A 15 -16.87 -4.02 10.65
N GLY A 16 -17.38 -3.05 9.91
CA GLY A 16 -16.71 -1.84 9.43
C GLY A 16 -15.87 -2.02 8.17
N SER A 17 -15.27 -0.90 7.76
CA SER A 17 -14.51 -0.79 6.52
C SER A 17 -13.18 -1.54 6.58
N LEU A 18 -12.65 -1.82 5.38
CA LEU A 18 -11.23 -2.08 5.14
C LEU A 18 -10.54 -0.74 4.91
N PHE A 19 -9.39 -0.54 5.55
CA PHE A 19 -8.53 0.62 5.32
C PHE A 19 -7.21 0.14 4.71
N VAL A 20 -6.85 0.66 3.55
CA VAL A 20 -5.51 0.49 2.96
C VAL A 20 -4.80 1.82 3.04
N ALA A 21 -3.61 1.83 3.64
CA ALA A 21 -2.83 3.04 3.81
C ALA A 21 -1.46 2.89 3.15
N GLY A 22 -0.93 4.01 2.66
CA GLY A 22 0.43 4.10 2.16
C GLY A 22 1.15 5.30 2.71
N VAL A 23 2.44 5.15 2.98
CA VAL A 23 3.33 6.21 3.47
C VAL A 23 4.51 6.31 2.51
N ILE A 24 4.90 7.53 2.16
CA ILE A 24 6.14 7.85 1.46
C ILE A 24 6.90 8.93 2.24
N GLY A 25 8.18 8.75 2.50
CA GLY A 25 8.95 9.70 3.29
C GLY A 25 10.46 9.54 3.17
N LYS A 26 11.21 10.57 3.61
CA LYS A 26 12.67 10.50 3.70
C LYS A 26 13.07 9.43 4.72
N ALA A 27 14.02 8.56 4.37
CA ALA A 27 14.40 7.42 5.21
C ALA A 27 14.76 7.79 6.67
N HIS A 28 15.47 8.90 6.88
CA HIS A 28 15.84 9.35 8.23
C HIS A 28 14.64 9.86 9.05
N ILE A 29 13.62 10.40 8.39
CA ILE A 29 12.36 10.83 9.04
C ILE A 29 11.53 9.61 9.40
N ILE A 30 11.37 8.65 8.48
CA ILE A 30 10.68 7.39 8.78
C ILE A 30 11.31 6.70 10.00
N LYS A 31 12.64 6.70 10.08
CA LYS A 31 13.38 6.10 11.18
C LYS A 31 13.21 6.83 12.51
N SER A 32 12.98 8.15 12.50
CA SER A 32 12.85 8.93 13.74
C SER A 32 11.58 8.61 14.52
N PHE A 33 10.55 8.05 13.88
CA PHE A 33 9.34 7.61 14.57
C PHE A 33 9.57 6.39 15.49
N GLY A 34 10.62 5.60 15.24
CA GLY A 34 10.90 4.38 16.01
C GLY A 34 9.73 3.39 15.98
N ALA A 35 8.98 3.38 14.87
CA ALA A 35 7.69 2.70 14.74
C ALA A 35 7.84 1.20 14.48
N LYS A 36 8.77 0.47 15.09
CA LYS A 36 8.90 -0.98 14.81
C LYS A 36 7.77 -1.78 15.44
N ASP A 37 7.25 -2.77 14.71
CA ASP A 37 6.27 -3.74 15.17
C ASP A 37 4.96 -3.07 15.67
N SER A 38 4.21 -2.48 14.74
CA SER A 38 2.95 -1.77 15.03
C SER A 38 1.94 -2.59 15.85
N LYS A 39 2.03 -3.93 15.78
CA LYS A 39 1.17 -4.88 16.51
C LYS A 39 1.42 -4.85 18.02
N LYS A 40 2.61 -4.48 18.47
CA LYS A 40 2.93 -4.29 19.90
C LYS A 40 2.57 -2.91 20.42
N LEU A 41 2.25 -1.97 19.55
CA LEU A 41 1.91 -0.61 19.97
C LEU A 41 0.49 -0.56 20.53
N SER A 42 0.33 0.11 21.67
CA SER A 42 -1.01 0.41 22.21
C SER A 42 -1.76 1.41 21.31
N PRO A 43 -3.11 1.44 21.35
CA PRO A 43 -3.89 2.45 20.62
C PRO A 43 -3.41 3.88 20.88
N LYS A 44 -3.14 4.20 22.15
CA LYS A 44 -2.60 5.52 22.56
C LYS A 44 -1.25 5.82 21.90
N ARG A 45 -0.35 4.83 21.82
CA ARG A 45 0.95 5.03 21.17
C ARG A 45 0.81 5.20 19.66
N ARG A 46 -0.12 4.47 19.02
CA ARG A 46 -0.44 4.66 17.60
C ARG A 46 -0.94 6.06 17.30
N GLU A 47 -1.84 6.60 18.13
CA GLU A 47 -2.32 7.98 18.00
C GLU A 47 -1.18 9.00 18.10
N ILE A 48 -0.29 8.88 19.10
CA ILE A 48 0.88 9.77 19.23
C ILE A 48 1.76 9.74 17.97
N LEU A 49 2.02 8.56 17.42
CA LEU A 49 2.83 8.43 16.21
C LEU A 49 2.10 8.95 14.96
N TYR A 50 0.79 8.79 14.90
CA TYR A 50 -0.04 9.34 13.84
C TYR A 50 0.02 10.87 13.82
N GLU A 51 -0.13 11.52 14.97
CA GLU A 51 -0.01 12.98 15.07
C GLU A 51 1.40 13.46 14.67
N ALA A 52 2.45 12.76 15.11
CA ALA A 52 3.82 13.07 14.68
C ALA A 52 4.02 12.93 13.16
N MET A 53 3.34 11.97 12.52
CA MET A 53 3.33 11.84 11.06
C MET A 53 2.56 12.97 10.38
N CYS A 54 1.46 13.45 10.96
CA CYS A 54 0.76 14.64 10.47
C CYS A 54 1.66 15.87 10.50
N GLU A 55 2.36 16.12 11.61
CA GLU A 55 3.31 17.24 11.70
C GLU A 55 4.45 17.12 10.68
N ALA A 56 4.98 15.91 10.46
CA ALA A 56 5.99 15.67 9.44
C ALA A 56 5.45 15.88 8.01
N ARG A 57 4.17 15.59 7.79
CA ARG A 57 3.50 15.86 6.52
C ARG A 57 3.39 17.36 6.26
N GLU A 58 3.04 18.15 7.26
CA GLU A 58 2.96 19.62 7.14
C GLU A 58 4.31 20.25 6.78
N ARG A 59 5.41 19.66 7.25
CA ARG A 59 6.78 20.07 6.88
C ARG A 59 7.23 19.58 5.51
N GLY A 60 6.43 18.76 4.83
CA GLY A 60 6.80 18.16 3.54
C GLY A 60 7.86 17.05 3.64
N ASP A 61 8.06 16.48 4.83
CA ASP A 61 9.06 15.43 5.05
C ASP A 61 8.54 14.03 4.69
N LEU A 62 7.22 13.86 4.72
CA LEU A 62 6.52 12.65 4.31
C LEU A 62 5.13 12.99 3.76
N ALA A 63 4.50 12.02 3.12
CA ALA A 63 3.08 12.01 2.84
C ALA A 63 2.50 10.63 3.16
N PHE A 64 1.20 10.61 3.47
CA PHE A 64 0.46 9.37 3.59
C PHE A 64 -0.92 9.49 2.97
N PHE A 65 -1.42 8.37 2.48
CA PHE A 65 -2.67 8.23 1.75
C PHE A 65 -3.47 7.10 2.35
N VAL A 66 -4.79 7.27 2.46
CA VAL A 66 -5.68 6.29 3.05
C VAL A 66 -6.87 6.10 2.14
N VAL A 67 -7.21 4.84 1.88
CA VAL A 67 -8.39 4.44 1.12
C VAL A 67 -9.26 3.62 2.04
N GLU A 68 -10.48 4.08 2.23
CA GLU A 68 -11.53 3.37 2.94
C GLU A 68 -12.43 2.64 1.93
N ILE A 69 -12.74 1.38 2.22
CA ILE A 69 -13.69 0.58 1.45
C ILE A 69 -14.69 0.00 2.44
N ASP A 70 -15.93 0.43 2.34
CA ASP A 70 -16.98 0.10 3.31
C ASP A 70 -17.48 -1.35 3.17
N ALA A 71 -18.29 -1.75 4.14
CA ALA A 71 -18.82 -3.11 4.21
C ALA A 71 -19.73 -3.46 3.02
N GLU A 72 -20.48 -2.48 2.51
CA GLU A 72 -21.38 -2.66 1.36
C GLU A 72 -20.59 -2.94 0.08
N GLU A 73 -19.53 -2.16 -0.17
CA GLU A 73 -18.67 -2.37 -1.32
C GLU A 73 -17.92 -3.72 -1.23
N ILE A 74 -17.49 -4.11 -0.03
CA ILE A 74 -16.84 -5.41 0.21
C ILE A 74 -17.82 -6.56 -0.05
N ASP A 75 -19.06 -6.46 0.44
CA ASP A 75 -20.07 -7.48 0.21
C ASP A 75 -20.45 -7.60 -1.27
N ALA A 76 -20.49 -6.49 -2.00
CA ALA A 76 -20.83 -6.46 -3.42
C ALA A 76 -19.72 -7.05 -4.32
N ASN A 77 -18.45 -6.76 -4.01
CA ASN A 77 -17.33 -7.06 -4.92
C ASN A 77 -16.36 -8.13 -4.41
N GLY A 78 -16.50 -8.51 -3.14
CA GLY A 78 -15.59 -9.42 -2.45
C GLY A 78 -14.31 -8.76 -1.95
N LEU A 79 -13.78 -9.28 -0.84
CA LEU A 79 -12.60 -8.76 -0.14
C LEU A 79 -11.35 -8.66 -1.03
N SER A 80 -11.12 -9.62 -1.92
CA SER A 80 -9.96 -9.60 -2.83
C SER A 80 -10.04 -8.44 -3.84
N SER A 81 -11.25 -8.07 -4.29
CA SER A 81 -11.44 -6.92 -5.17
C SER A 81 -11.22 -5.62 -4.41
N ALA A 82 -11.75 -5.53 -3.19
CA ALA A 82 -11.51 -4.39 -2.29
C ALA A 82 -10.01 -4.18 -2.01
N MET A 83 -9.27 -5.23 -1.65
CA MET A 83 -7.81 -5.14 -1.45
C MET A 83 -7.09 -4.64 -2.71
N ARG A 84 -7.44 -5.15 -3.89
CA ARG A 84 -6.86 -4.68 -5.16
C ARG A 84 -7.11 -3.19 -5.36
N LYS A 85 -8.36 -2.74 -5.25
CA LYS A 85 -8.75 -1.33 -5.39
C LYS A 85 -7.97 -0.43 -4.42
N GLY A 86 -7.86 -0.85 -3.15
CA GLY A 86 -7.12 -0.12 -2.13
C GLY A 86 -5.63 0.01 -2.48
N ILE A 87 -4.98 -1.09 -2.85
CA ILE A 87 -3.56 -1.08 -3.26
C ILE A 87 -3.35 -0.19 -4.49
N GLU A 88 -4.15 -0.34 -5.56
CA GLU A 88 -4.00 0.44 -6.79
C GLU A 88 -4.18 1.95 -6.56
N SER A 89 -5.16 2.31 -5.72
CA SER A 89 -5.46 3.70 -5.36
C SER A 89 -4.32 4.33 -4.56
N VAL A 90 -3.82 3.63 -3.54
CA VAL A 90 -2.69 4.09 -2.72
C VAL A 90 -1.39 4.15 -3.52
N MET A 91 -1.12 3.14 -4.36
CA MET A 91 0.04 3.11 -5.26
C MET A 91 0.03 4.30 -6.22
N SER A 92 -1.13 4.61 -6.80
CA SER A 92 -1.29 5.76 -7.70
C SER A 92 -1.04 7.07 -6.97
N ALA A 93 -1.56 7.22 -5.74
CA ALA A 93 -1.34 8.40 -4.92
C ALA A 93 0.14 8.59 -4.55
N ILE A 94 0.83 7.52 -4.13
CA ILE A 94 2.28 7.52 -3.86
C ILE A 94 3.06 7.91 -5.12
N GLY A 95 2.76 7.30 -6.26
CA GLY A 95 3.45 7.56 -7.52
C GLY A 95 3.28 9.01 -7.99
N ASN A 96 2.06 9.54 -7.90
CA ASN A 96 1.76 10.92 -8.27
C ASN A 96 2.46 11.93 -7.35
N TYR A 97 2.49 11.66 -6.04
CA TYR A 97 3.27 12.46 -5.10
C TYR A 97 4.77 12.42 -5.43
N ALA A 98 5.30 11.23 -5.74
CA ALA A 98 6.70 11.06 -6.08
C ALA A 98 7.10 11.80 -7.37
N LEU A 99 6.23 11.82 -8.38
CA LEU A 99 6.42 12.61 -9.60
C LEU A 99 6.37 14.11 -9.33
N ALA A 100 5.40 14.57 -8.54
CA ALA A 100 5.24 15.99 -8.21
C ALA A 100 6.44 16.52 -7.40
N GLY A 101 6.93 15.73 -6.44
CA GLY A 101 8.11 16.06 -5.63
C GLY A 101 9.45 15.83 -6.32
N GLN A 102 9.47 15.49 -7.63
CA GLN A 102 10.68 15.14 -8.39
C GLN A 102 11.51 14.01 -7.74
N ILE A 103 10.86 13.15 -6.95
CA ILE A 103 11.45 11.96 -6.31
C ILE A 103 11.64 10.87 -7.36
N LEU A 104 10.60 10.65 -8.17
CA LEU A 104 10.70 9.97 -9.44
C LEU A 104 10.98 11.03 -10.50
N GLN A 105 12.10 10.89 -11.22
CA GLN A 105 12.27 11.71 -12.40
C GLN A 105 11.30 11.22 -13.47
N LYS A 106 10.66 12.17 -14.16
CA LYS A 106 10.03 11.87 -15.43
C LYS A 106 11.14 11.39 -16.36
N SER A 107 11.35 10.09 -16.46
CA SER A 107 11.98 9.50 -17.62
C SER A 107 11.26 10.12 -18.82
N ILE A 108 12.00 10.92 -19.57
CA ILE A 108 11.49 11.90 -20.52
C ILE A 108 10.45 11.22 -21.41
N PHE A 109 9.17 11.49 -21.16
CA PHE A 109 8.15 11.35 -22.20
C PHE A 109 8.50 12.43 -23.22
N LYS A 110 9.30 12.04 -24.21
CA LYS A 110 9.18 12.57 -25.56
C LYS A 110 7.80 12.12 -26.04
N MET A 111 6.74 12.71 -25.48
CA MET A 111 5.44 12.67 -26.12
C MET A 111 5.66 13.44 -27.41
N ALA A 112 5.59 12.70 -28.52
CA ALA A 112 5.05 13.21 -29.74
C ALA A 112 3.79 14.01 -29.41
N GLN A 113 3.95 15.32 -29.30
CA GLN A 113 2.92 16.29 -29.63
C GLN A 113 3.45 16.95 -30.90
N ASP A 114 3.00 16.45 -32.05
CA ASP A 114 2.12 17.23 -32.91
C ASP A 114 1.98 16.61 -34.31
N SER A 115 0.80 16.86 -34.86
CA SER A 115 0.30 16.62 -36.22
C SER A 115 0.00 15.18 -36.65
N GLN A 116 -1.30 14.95 -36.85
CA GLN A 116 -1.82 14.39 -38.11
C GLN A 116 -0.77 14.36 -39.22
N ASP A 117 -0.33 13.17 -39.63
CA ASP A 117 -0.53 12.70 -40.99
C ASP A 117 0.14 11.35 -41.20
N TRP A 118 -0.66 10.44 -41.74
CA TRP A 118 -0.21 9.15 -42.24
C TRP A 118 0.29 9.40 -43.67
N GLN A 119 1.60 9.39 -43.92
CA GLN A 119 2.13 8.94 -45.21
C GLN A 119 3.64 8.68 -45.23
N VAL A 120 3.94 7.54 -45.83
CA VAL A 120 5.22 7.03 -46.31
C VAL A 120 5.97 8.08 -47.12
N LEU A 121 7.30 8.18 -46.96
CA LEU A 121 8.24 8.30 -48.08
C LEU A 121 9.66 7.89 -47.65
N GLN A 122 10.30 7.21 -48.59
CA GLN A 122 11.53 6.46 -48.50
C GLN A 122 12.79 7.33 -48.40
N ASP A 123 13.86 6.62 -48.03
CA ASP A 123 15.18 6.62 -48.65
C ASP A 123 16.36 7.28 -47.94
N SER A 124 17.38 6.41 -47.84
CA SER A 124 18.81 6.67 -47.86
C SER A 124 19.41 7.21 -46.57
N LYS A 125 20.58 6.76 -46.11
CA LYS A 125 21.53 5.71 -46.49
C LYS A 125 22.60 5.79 -45.39
N GLU A 126 23.22 4.64 -45.10
CA GLU A 126 24.59 4.52 -44.59
C GLU A 126 24.85 4.98 -43.13
N SER A 127 25.65 4.33 -42.29
CA SER A 127 26.35 3.03 -42.27
C SER A 127 27.07 2.99 -40.91
N VAL A 128 27.63 1.81 -40.59
CA VAL A 128 28.73 1.54 -39.64
C VAL A 128 28.33 0.89 -38.29
N ASP A 129 28.14 -0.44 -38.40
CA ASP A 129 28.89 -1.54 -37.73
C ASP A 129 28.95 -1.59 -36.19
N ARG A 130 28.27 -2.56 -35.52
CA ARG A 130 28.62 -4.00 -35.27
C ARG A 130 29.85 -4.17 -34.35
N VAL A 131 29.78 -4.96 -33.26
CA VAL A 131 30.11 -6.40 -33.18
C VAL A 131 29.71 -6.86 -31.74
N GLU A 132 28.72 -7.76 -31.56
CA GLU A 132 28.78 -9.23 -31.31
C GLU A 132 29.22 -9.65 -29.88
N GLN A 133 28.34 -10.33 -29.10
CA GLN A 133 28.34 -11.78 -28.75
C GLN A 133 29.42 -12.16 -27.69
N GLU A 134 29.27 -13.04 -26.69
CA GLU A 134 28.57 -14.33 -26.64
C GLU A 134 28.46 -14.88 -25.19
N LYS A 135 27.81 -16.03 -25.02
CA LYS A 135 27.32 -16.71 -23.80
C LYS A 135 28.35 -17.60 -23.08
N ALA A 136 28.07 -17.99 -21.83
CA ALA A 136 28.48 -19.29 -21.25
C ALA A 136 27.57 -19.75 -20.07
N GLN A 137 27.48 -21.08 -19.88
CA GLN A 137 26.49 -21.86 -19.14
C GLN A 137 26.96 -22.40 -17.75
N VAL A 138 25.99 -22.56 -16.83
CA VAL A 138 25.71 -23.67 -15.86
C VAL A 138 26.70 -24.00 -14.70
N SER A 139 26.24 -23.89 -13.43
CA SER A 139 25.91 -25.02 -12.51
C SER A 139 25.65 -24.60 -11.04
N GLU A 140 24.75 -25.38 -10.42
CA GLU A 140 24.27 -25.57 -9.04
C GLU A 140 24.92 -24.87 -7.82
N SER A 141 24.08 -24.30 -6.94
CA SER A 141 23.87 -24.80 -5.57
C SER A 141 22.97 -23.87 -4.73
N SER A 142 22.25 -24.47 -3.80
CA SER A 142 21.29 -23.87 -2.88
C SER A 142 21.85 -22.68 -2.09
N GLN A 143 21.31 -21.48 -2.29
CA GLN A 143 21.52 -20.38 -1.35
C GLN A 143 20.37 -19.35 -1.39
N CYS A 144 19.92 -19.01 -0.19
CA CYS A 144 18.99 -17.93 0.09
C CYS A 144 19.60 -16.61 -0.42
N ASN A 145 19.05 -16.06 -1.51
CA ASN A 145 19.52 -14.79 -2.06
C ASN A 145 19.00 -13.62 -1.22
N VAL A 146 19.77 -13.29 -0.17
CA VAL A 146 19.82 -11.93 0.35
C VAL A 146 20.49 -11.08 -0.73
N VAL A 147 19.70 -10.34 -1.49
CA VAL A 147 20.21 -9.46 -2.55
C VAL A 147 20.98 -8.32 -1.90
N HIS A 148 22.31 -8.45 -1.86
CA HIS A 148 23.22 -7.36 -1.56
C HIS A 148 23.42 -6.49 -2.81
N ASN A 149 22.79 -5.32 -2.78
CA ASN A 149 23.23 -4.03 -3.35
C ASN A 149 24.03 -4.08 -4.66
N SER A 150 23.37 -4.41 -5.78
CA SER A 150 23.80 -3.96 -7.09
C SER A 150 23.13 -2.61 -7.37
N ALA A 151 23.95 -1.60 -7.68
CA ALA A 151 23.62 -0.21 -7.95
C ALA A 151 22.13 0.07 -8.31
N ILE A 152 21.36 0.54 -7.34
CA ILE A 152 20.05 1.15 -7.56
C ILE A 152 20.28 2.36 -8.47
N GLY A 153 19.92 2.23 -9.75
CA GLY A 153 19.91 3.36 -10.68
C GLY A 153 19.11 4.50 -10.05
N ALA A 154 19.64 5.73 -10.13
CA ALA A 154 19.29 6.87 -9.28
C ALA A 154 17.82 7.38 -9.33
N ASN A 155 16.89 6.65 -9.96
CA ASN A 155 15.51 7.07 -10.24
C ASN A 155 14.41 6.05 -9.87
N GLU A 156 14.72 4.95 -9.18
CA GLU A 156 13.69 3.97 -8.82
C GLU A 156 13.09 4.20 -7.42
N LEU A 157 11.77 4.07 -7.31
CA LEU A 157 11.05 4.03 -6.04
C LEU A 157 10.37 2.67 -5.90
N VAL A 158 10.84 1.86 -4.96
CA VAL A 158 10.22 0.58 -4.61
C VAL A 158 9.23 0.81 -3.47
N VAL A 159 7.96 0.48 -3.69
CA VAL A 159 6.92 0.47 -2.67
C VAL A 159 6.83 -0.94 -2.08
N ILE A 160 7.09 -1.04 -0.77
CA ILE A 160 7.02 -2.31 -0.04
C ILE A 160 5.59 -2.50 0.49
N ILE A 161 5.00 -3.66 0.23
CA ILE A 161 3.63 -3.99 0.65
C ILE A 161 3.69 -5.17 1.63
N ASP A 162 3.00 -5.08 2.77
CA ASP A 162 2.88 -6.22 3.68
C ASP A 162 2.09 -7.37 3.03
N GLY A 163 2.56 -8.60 3.26
CA GLY A 163 1.91 -9.82 2.80
C GLY A 163 2.60 -10.49 1.60
N ASN A 164 1.90 -11.42 0.98
CA ASN A 164 2.44 -12.27 -0.10
C ASN A 164 1.72 -12.09 -1.45
N THR A 165 0.69 -11.23 -1.50
CA THR A 165 -0.14 -11.06 -2.68
C THR A 165 -0.47 -9.59 -2.87
N THR A 166 -0.48 -9.16 -4.13
CA THR A 166 -0.97 -7.85 -4.54
C THR A 166 -2.43 -7.90 -4.99
N PHE A 167 -3.06 -9.09 -4.89
CA PHE A 167 -4.40 -9.35 -5.41
C PHE A 167 -4.52 -9.07 -6.93
N LYS A 168 -3.41 -9.18 -7.67
CA LYS A 168 -3.27 -8.80 -9.08
C LYS A 168 -3.43 -7.30 -9.33
N ALA A 169 -3.12 -6.47 -8.34
CA ALA A 169 -3.07 -5.02 -8.52
C ALA A 169 -2.09 -4.65 -9.63
N GLN A 170 -2.45 -3.63 -10.40
CA GLN A 170 -1.65 -3.11 -11.50
C GLN A 170 -1.11 -1.72 -11.16
N ILE A 171 0.12 -1.43 -11.60
CA ILE A 171 0.65 -0.07 -11.57
C ILE A 171 0.30 0.58 -12.92
N PRO A 172 -0.25 1.80 -12.92
CA PRO A 172 -0.42 2.56 -14.15
C PRO A 172 0.88 2.66 -14.95
N GLN A 173 0.81 2.45 -16.27
CA GLN A 173 2.01 2.34 -17.12
C GLN A 173 2.95 3.55 -17.01
N TYR A 174 2.40 4.76 -16.85
CA TYR A 174 3.22 5.97 -16.69
C TYR A 174 4.06 5.96 -15.40
N LEU A 175 3.58 5.33 -14.33
CA LEU A 175 4.33 5.18 -13.07
C LEU A 175 5.39 4.09 -13.18
N LEU A 176 5.10 2.99 -13.89
CA LEU A 176 6.11 1.98 -14.23
C LEU A 176 7.25 2.61 -15.03
N ASN A 177 6.91 3.38 -16.06
CA ASN A 177 7.89 4.08 -16.90
C ASN A 177 8.73 5.08 -16.08
N ALA A 178 8.13 5.72 -15.08
CA ALA A 178 8.81 6.65 -14.17
C ALA A 178 9.73 5.95 -13.14
N GLY A 179 9.73 4.62 -13.06
CA GLY A 179 10.58 3.87 -12.12
C GLY A 179 9.90 3.46 -10.81
N LEU A 180 8.56 3.54 -10.73
CA LEU A 180 7.81 3.00 -9.59
C LEU A 180 7.74 1.47 -9.70
N LYS A 181 8.14 0.78 -8.64
CA LYS A 181 8.04 -0.68 -8.51
C LYS A 181 7.24 -1.05 -7.27
N MET A 182 6.56 -2.20 -7.32
CA MET A 182 5.93 -2.81 -6.14
C MET A 182 6.70 -4.05 -5.73
N GLN A 183 6.80 -4.30 -4.42
CA GLN A 183 7.33 -5.54 -3.88
C GLN A 183 6.52 -5.95 -2.66
N THR A 184 6.05 -7.19 -2.63
CA THR A 184 5.40 -7.78 -1.45
C THR A 184 6.43 -8.45 -0.56
N LEU A 185 6.23 -8.36 0.75
CA LEU A 185 7.01 -9.09 1.72
C LEU A 185 6.17 -9.45 2.95
N VAL A 186 6.22 -10.71 3.35
CA VAL A 186 5.50 -11.20 4.54
C VAL A 186 6.13 -10.58 5.79
N LYS A 187 5.29 -9.96 6.65
CA LYS A 187 5.72 -9.25 7.87
C LYS A 187 6.65 -8.08 7.55
N ALA A 188 6.40 -7.39 6.45
CA ALA A 188 7.13 -6.20 6.06
C ALA A 188 7.00 -5.10 7.12
N ASP A 189 5.87 -5.01 7.83
CA ASP A 189 5.66 -4.11 8.97
C ASP A 189 6.69 -4.27 10.10
N SER A 190 7.21 -5.50 10.27
CA SER A 190 8.18 -5.84 11.31
C SER A 190 9.62 -5.59 10.86
N LEU A 191 9.83 -5.44 9.54
CA LEU A 191 11.15 -5.33 8.91
C LEU A 191 11.43 -3.91 8.41
N PHE A 192 10.39 -3.20 7.95
CA PHE A 192 10.46 -1.89 7.32
C PHE A 192 9.58 -0.89 8.07
N GLU A 193 10.21 0.11 8.69
CA GLU A 193 9.53 1.14 9.48
C GLU A 193 8.50 1.92 8.65
N VAL A 194 8.72 2.09 7.35
CA VAL A 194 7.74 2.77 6.46
C VAL A 194 6.44 1.98 6.32
N VAL A 195 6.52 0.64 6.28
CA VAL A 195 5.34 -0.23 6.25
C VAL A 195 4.66 -0.23 7.60
N SER A 196 5.42 -0.21 8.69
CA SER A 196 4.84 -0.05 10.03
C SER A 196 4.15 1.30 10.21
N CYS A 197 4.68 2.38 9.63
CA CYS A 197 4.00 3.68 9.59
C CYS A 197 2.67 3.58 8.84
N ALA A 198 2.64 2.93 7.66
CA ALA A 198 1.39 2.68 6.93
C ALA A 198 0.40 1.85 7.76
N SER A 199 0.90 0.84 8.47
CA SER A 199 0.14 0.02 9.41
C SER A 199 -0.52 0.84 10.52
N ILE A 200 0.22 1.79 11.10
CA ILE A 200 -0.28 2.70 12.13
C ILE A 200 -1.39 3.59 11.55
N VAL A 201 -1.16 4.18 10.38
CA VAL A 201 -2.16 5.01 9.69
C VAL A 201 -3.44 4.20 9.46
N ALA A 202 -3.37 3.02 8.85
CA ALA A 202 -4.55 2.19 8.62
C ALA A 202 -5.28 1.82 9.92
N LYS A 203 -4.55 1.43 10.97
CA LYS A 203 -5.13 1.05 12.27
C LYS A 203 -5.77 2.23 13.00
N VAL A 204 -5.18 3.42 12.95
CA VAL A 204 -5.75 4.61 13.58
C VAL A 204 -7.09 4.96 12.93
N HIS A 205 -7.16 4.97 11.59
CA HIS A 205 -8.42 5.18 10.88
C HIS A 205 -9.46 4.10 11.21
N LYS A 206 -9.06 2.82 11.24
CA LYS A 206 -9.95 1.71 11.62
C LYS A 206 -10.46 1.84 13.06
N ASP A 207 -9.57 2.11 14.01
CA ASP A 207 -9.91 2.23 15.43
C ASP A 207 -10.86 3.40 15.67
N ARG A 208 -10.61 4.55 15.05
CA ARG A 208 -11.50 5.73 15.10
C ARG A 208 -12.88 5.40 14.54
N GLN A 209 -12.97 4.75 13.37
CA GLN A 209 -14.25 4.31 12.81
C GLN A 209 -15.01 3.42 13.79
N MET A 210 -14.35 2.43 14.40
CA MET A 210 -14.99 1.49 15.32
C MET A 210 -15.46 2.17 16.60
N CYS A 211 -14.74 3.18 17.10
CA CYS A 211 -15.22 4.00 18.20
C CYS A 211 -16.48 4.80 17.83
N GLU A 212 -16.56 5.37 16.62
CA GLU A 212 -17.75 6.11 16.19
C GLU A 212 -18.96 5.20 15.98
N VAL A 213 -18.77 4.03 15.35
CA VAL A 213 -19.86 3.07 15.14
C VAL A 213 -20.34 2.48 16.48
N ASP A 214 -19.46 2.27 17.45
CA ASP A 214 -19.82 1.80 18.80
C ASP A 214 -20.75 2.77 19.54
N LYS A 215 -20.59 4.09 19.34
CA LYS A 215 -21.50 5.09 19.92
C LYS A 215 -22.94 4.93 19.42
N ILE A 216 -23.11 4.45 18.18
CA ILE A 216 -24.40 4.26 17.54
C ILE A 216 -24.95 2.86 17.85
N TYR A 217 -24.09 1.85 17.90
CA TYR A 217 -24.44 0.45 18.13
C TYR A 217 -23.62 -0.18 19.27
N PRO A 218 -23.82 0.27 20.53
CA PRO A 218 -22.98 -0.11 21.66
C PRO A 218 -23.08 -1.60 22.02
N GLN A 219 -24.17 -2.27 21.63
CA GLN A 219 -24.38 -3.69 21.90
C GLN A 219 -23.28 -4.58 21.30
N TYR A 220 -22.61 -4.15 20.23
CA TYR A 220 -21.58 -4.95 19.57
C TYR A 220 -20.18 -4.73 20.15
N LYS A 221 -19.97 -3.77 21.05
CA LYS A 221 -18.67 -3.45 21.69
C LYS A 221 -17.52 -3.23 20.68
N LEU A 222 -17.82 -2.57 19.58
CA LEU A 222 -16.90 -2.31 18.46
C LEU A 222 -15.71 -1.45 18.88
N ALA A 223 -15.87 -0.56 19.86
CA ALA A 223 -14.74 0.21 20.41
C ALA A 223 -13.68 -0.70 21.04
N GLN A 224 -14.06 -1.88 21.52
CA GLN A 224 -13.16 -2.86 22.14
C GLN A 224 -12.66 -3.88 21.11
N ASN A 225 -13.56 -4.52 20.37
CA ASN A 225 -13.20 -5.58 19.44
C ASN A 225 -12.74 -5.10 18.06
N LYS A 226 -12.84 -3.79 17.77
CA LYS A 226 -12.41 -3.17 16.50
C LYS A 226 -13.06 -3.78 15.24
N GLY A 227 -14.25 -4.36 15.39
CA GLY A 227 -14.98 -5.05 14.34
C GLY A 227 -14.55 -6.50 14.11
N TYR A 228 -13.57 -7.03 14.84
CA TYR A 228 -13.20 -8.45 14.78
C TYR A 228 -14.29 -9.32 15.39
N GLY A 229 -14.52 -10.50 14.79
CA GLY A 229 -15.52 -11.46 15.25
C GLY A 229 -15.10 -12.19 16.53
N THR A 230 -14.91 -11.48 17.65
CA THR A 230 -14.73 -12.10 18.97
C THR A 230 -15.97 -12.90 19.36
N LEU A 231 -15.84 -13.83 20.31
CA LEU A 231 -16.99 -14.63 20.77
C LEU A 231 -18.17 -13.73 21.19
N GLU A 232 -17.87 -12.64 21.90
CA GLU A 232 -18.86 -11.66 22.34
C GLU A 232 -19.52 -10.92 21.16
N HIS A 233 -18.74 -10.49 20.17
CA HIS A 233 -19.27 -9.84 18.98
C HIS A 233 -20.19 -10.79 18.20
N ARG A 234 -19.80 -12.05 18.03
CA ARG A 234 -20.61 -13.08 17.35
C ARG A 234 -21.91 -13.36 18.11
N LYS A 235 -21.86 -13.46 19.43
CA LYS A 235 -23.08 -13.56 20.27
C LYS A 235 -23.99 -12.36 20.09
N SER A 236 -23.43 -11.16 20.05
CA SER A 236 -24.20 -9.93 19.84
C SER A 236 -24.86 -9.89 18.45
N ILE A 237 -24.20 -10.40 17.41
CA ILE A 237 -24.80 -10.54 16.07
C ILE A 237 -25.96 -11.54 16.10
N VAL A 238 -25.83 -12.67 16.82
CA VAL A 238 -26.92 -13.65 16.95
C VAL A 238 -28.12 -13.07 17.71
N GLU A 239 -27.88 -12.26 18.74
CA GLU A 239 -28.93 -11.68 19.58
C GLU A 239 -29.63 -10.49 18.91
N TYR A 240 -28.87 -9.56 18.31
CA TYR A 240 -29.37 -8.27 17.82
C TYR A 240 -29.46 -8.19 16.28
N GLY A 241 -28.98 -9.21 15.57
CA GLY A 241 -28.84 -9.17 14.11
C GLY A 241 -27.68 -8.28 13.64
N TYR A 242 -27.55 -8.14 12.31
CA TYR A 242 -26.54 -7.27 11.69
C TYR A 242 -26.96 -5.79 11.71
N CYS A 243 -26.03 -4.90 12.04
CA CYS A 243 -26.14 -3.47 11.74
C CYS A 243 -25.59 -3.12 10.35
N PRO A 244 -25.83 -1.89 9.81
CA PRO A 244 -25.41 -1.49 8.46
C PRO A 244 -23.89 -1.60 8.18
N TYR A 245 -23.06 -1.59 9.22
CA TYR A 245 -21.60 -1.70 9.06
C TYR A 245 -21.09 -3.15 9.01
N HIS A 246 -21.94 -4.16 9.20
CA HIS A 246 -21.52 -5.55 9.13
C HIS A 246 -21.35 -6.03 7.68
N ARG A 247 -20.33 -6.86 7.46
CA ARG A 247 -20.07 -7.56 6.19
C ARG A 247 -20.86 -8.86 6.18
N LYS A 248 -22.00 -8.85 5.51
CA LYS A 248 -22.96 -9.98 5.49
C LYS A 248 -22.44 -11.15 4.67
N SER A 249 -21.48 -10.92 3.77
CA SER A 249 -20.80 -11.98 3.01
C SER A 249 -19.79 -12.78 3.85
N PHE A 250 -19.41 -12.29 5.03
CA PHE A 250 -18.45 -12.97 5.90
C PHE A 250 -19.17 -13.97 6.79
N THR A 251 -18.71 -15.21 6.78
CA THR A 251 -19.28 -16.27 7.63
C THR A 251 -18.55 -16.37 8.96
N PHE A 252 -19.30 -16.75 10.00
CA PHE A 252 -18.74 -17.05 11.32
C PHE A 252 -19.54 -18.17 11.98
N SER A 253 -18.91 -18.88 12.92
CA SER A 253 -19.56 -19.89 13.76
C SER A 253 -19.61 -19.42 15.22
N LEU A 254 -20.63 -19.86 15.95
CA LEU A 254 -20.75 -19.58 17.39
C LEU A 254 -19.93 -20.58 18.20
#